data_AF-A0A9D0VGD9-F1
#
_entry.id   AF-A0A9D0VGD9-F1
#
_cell.length_a   1.000
_cell.length_b   1.000
_cell.length_c   1.000
_cell.angle_alpha   90.00
_cell.angle_beta   90.00
_cell.angle_gamma   90.00
#
_symmetry.space_group_name_H-M   'P 1'
#
loop_
_entity.id
_entity.type
_entity.pdbx_description
1 polymer ?
#
loop_
_entity_poly.entity_id
_entity_poly.type
_entity_poly.pdbx_seq_one_letter_code
_entity_poly.pdbx_strand_id
1 'polypeptide(L)'
;MVPISQLIDQLTSITEANVAAAVALDVDQVSALAQRRADLLFEIKIRLQTDPELDEEDRLVTRAATERLSRAEHRLDNAVGTVLRIFEPRPPGPSVYGRTGQLTPR
;
A
#
# COMPACT_ATOMS: atom_id res chain seq x y z
N MET A 1 7.64 13.88 23.79
CA MET A 1 7.47 12.66 22.96
C MET A 1 6.46 12.98 21.88
N VAL A 2 6.64 12.45 20.66
CA VAL A 2 5.68 12.64 19.57
C VAL A 2 4.39 11.85 19.90
N PRO A 3 3.19 12.44 19.82
CA PRO A 3 1.93 11.73 20.03
C PRO A 3 1.73 10.60 18.99
N ILE A 4 1.09 9.51 19.40
CA ILE A 4 0.85 8.37 18.48
C ILE A 4 -0.03 8.77 17.30
N SER A 5 -1.00 9.66 17.55
CA SER A 5 -1.88 10.24 16.53
C SER A 5 -1.07 10.94 15.44
N GLN A 6 -0.04 11.69 15.83
CA GLN A 6 0.85 12.37 14.89
C GLN A 6 1.71 11.38 14.09
N LEU A 7 2.15 10.27 14.69
CA LEU A 7 2.87 9.20 13.97
C LEU A 7 1.97 8.52 12.94
N ILE A 8 0.71 8.26 13.27
CA ILE A 8 -0.27 7.65 12.37
C ILE A 8 -0.63 8.62 11.22
N ASP A 9 -0.72 9.91 11.49
CA ASP A 9 -0.92 10.91 10.45
C ASP A 9 0.26 11.00 9.49
N GLN A 10 1.49 10.99 10.02
CA GLN A 10 2.70 10.93 9.19
C GLN A 10 2.74 9.66 8.34
N LEU A 11 2.39 8.52 8.93
CA LEU A 11 2.30 7.24 8.24
C LEU A 11 1.28 7.32 7.10
N THR A 12 0.10 7.90 7.37
CA THR A 12 -0.96 8.09 6.36
C THR A 12 -0.47 8.94 5.20
N SER A 13 0.17 10.08 5.46
CA SER A 13 0.70 10.95 4.40
C SER A 13 1.79 10.27 3.57
N ILE A 14 2.64 9.44 4.20
CA ILE A 14 3.63 8.65 3.47
C ILE A 14 2.96 7.57 2.62
N THR A 15 1.95 6.89 3.13
CA THR A 15 1.18 5.90 2.36
C THR A 15 0.50 6.54 1.15
N GLU A 16 -0.11 7.72 1.31
CA GLU A 16 -0.71 8.48 0.20
C GLU A 16 0.34 8.91 -0.85
N ALA A 17 1.52 9.37 -0.41
CA ALA A 17 2.62 9.67 -1.32
C ALA A 17 3.12 8.41 -2.04
N ASN A 18 3.15 7.26 -1.36
CA ASN A 18 3.56 5.98 -1.94
C ASN A 18 2.55 5.53 -3.02
N VAL A 19 1.24 5.74 -2.80
CA VAL A 19 0.20 5.52 -3.82
C VAL A 19 0.47 6.40 -5.05
N ALA A 20 0.74 7.68 -4.86
CA ALA A 20 1.01 8.60 -5.96
C ALA A 20 2.26 8.18 -6.77
N ALA A 21 3.34 7.81 -6.08
CA ALA A 21 4.57 7.31 -6.71
C ALA A 21 4.33 5.99 -7.46
N ALA A 22 3.57 5.06 -6.87
CA ALA A 22 3.22 3.79 -7.50
C ALA A 22 2.39 3.98 -8.78
N VAL A 23 1.42 4.89 -8.75
CA VAL A 23 0.62 5.26 -9.93
C VAL A 23 1.49 5.92 -11.01
N ALA A 24 2.49 6.71 -10.62
CA ALA A 24 3.44 7.32 -11.53
C ALA A 24 4.52 6.36 -12.06
N LEU A 25 4.56 5.12 -11.55
CA LEU A 25 5.63 4.13 -11.80
C LEU A 25 7.03 4.64 -11.45
N ASP A 26 7.13 5.56 -10.48
CA ASP A 26 8.41 6.05 -9.96
C ASP A 26 8.96 5.05 -8.93
N VAL A 27 9.74 4.09 -9.43
CA VAL A 27 10.27 2.96 -8.64
C VAL A 27 11.20 3.44 -7.51
N ASP A 28 12.03 4.44 -7.78
CA ASP A 28 12.99 4.97 -6.81
C ASP A 28 12.25 5.66 -5.66
N GLN A 29 11.23 6.46 -5.98
CA GLN A 29 10.40 7.12 -4.98
C GLN A 29 9.55 6.11 -4.18
N VAL A 30 8.98 5.09 -4.84
CA VAL A 30 8.25 4.01 -4.15
C VAL A 30 9.14 3.31 -3.12
N SER A 31 10.38 2.98 -3.50
CA SER A 31 11.34 2.29 -2.62
C SER A 31 11.74 3.17 -1.42
N ALA A 32 12.08 4.43 -1.66
CA ALA A 32 12.44 5.38 -0.60
C ALA A 32 11.27 5.61 0.39
N LEU A 33 10.05 5.76 -0.12
CA LEU A 33 8.86 5.93 0.71
C LEU A 33 8.48 4.64 1.44
N ALA A 34 8.71 3.47 0.85
CA ALA A 34 8.45 2.19 1.50
C ALA A 34 9.37 1.96 2.70
N GLN A 35 10.66 2.30 2.58
CA GLN A 35 11.59 2.25 3.71
C GLN A 35 11.15 3.16 4.84
N ARG A 36 10.84 4.42 4.53
CA ARG A 36 10.39 5.39 5.54
C ARG A 36 9.08 4.99 6.21
N ARG A 37 8.19 4.32 5.47
CA ARG A 37 6.94 3.73 5.99
C ARG A 37 7.23 2.61 6.99
N ALA A 38 8.19 1.73 6.68
CA ALA A 38 8.61 0.65 7.58
C ALA A 38 9.21 1.20 8.88
N ASP A 39 10.04 2.24 8.79
CA ASP A 39 10.65 2.89 9.97
C ASP A 39 9.56 3.48 10.89
N LEU A 40 8.56 4.17 10.33
CA LEU A 40 7.42 4.71 11.10
C LEU A 40 6.55 3.62 11.74
N LEU A 41 6.28 2.52 11.01
CA LEU A 41 5.55 1.38 11.56
C LEU A 41 6.28 0.76 12.75
N PHE A 42 7.61 0.70 12.67
CA PHE A 42 8.44 0.22 13.76
C PHE A 42 8.40 1.16 14.97
N GLU A 43 8.47 2.47 14.76
CA GLU A 43 8.34 3.48 15.81
C GLU A 43 6.97 3.41 16.51
N ILE A 44 5.88 3.32 15.74
CA ILE A 44 4.52 3.16 16.27
C ILE A 44 4.42 1.88 17.10
N LYS A 45 4.99 0.76 16.64
CA LYS A 45 5.02 -0.49 17.40
C LYS A 45 5.74 -0.33 18.73
N ILE A 46 6.92 0.28 18.75
CA ILE A 46 7.67 0.54 20.00
C ILE A 46 6.82 1.41 20.95
N ARG A 47 6.17 2.45 20.42
CA ARG A 47 5.36 3.37 21.21
C ARG A 47 4.19 2.63 21.88
N LEU A 48 3.46 1.81 21.14
CA LEU A 48 2.34 1.00 21.65
C LEU A 48 2.79 -0.02 22.71
N GLN A 49 4.01 -0.53 22.61
CA GLN A 49 4.57 -1.46 23.60
C GLN A 49 5.04 -0.74 24.87
N THR A 50 5.51 0.49 24.75
CA THR A 50 6.08 1.27 25.86
C THR A 50 4.99 2.02 26.63
N ASP A 51 3.87 2.35 25.98
CA ASP A 51 2.78 3.12 26.57
C ASP A 51 1.43 2.58 26.07
N PRO A 52 0.90 1.55 26.77
CA PRO A 52 -0.31 0.86 26.36
C PRO A 52 -1.59 1.67 26.67
N GLU A 53 -1.51 2.70 27.52
CA GLU A 53 -2.65 3.49 27.94
C GLU A 53 -2.73 4.79 27.13
N LEU A 54 -3.42 4.72 26.01
CA LEU A 54 -3.88 5.93 25.31
C LEU A 54 -5.05 6.54 26.08
N ASP A 55 -4.96 7.84 26.34
CA ASP A 55 -6.08 8.64 26.85
C ASP A 55 -7.27 8.60 25.88
N GLU A 56 -8.48 8.84 26.37
CA GLU A 56 -9.71 8.71 25.59
C GLU A 56 -9.76 9.68 24.41
N GLU A 57 -9.24 10.89 24.57
CA GLU A 57 -9.11 11.87 23.49
C GLU A 57 -8.11 11.38 22.42
N ASP A 58 -6.97 10.85 22.84
CA ASP A 58 -5.97 10.26 21.94
C ASP A 58 -6.50 9.03 21.21
N ARG A 59 -7.36 8.22 21.82
CA ARG A 59 -8.03 7.08 21.17
C ARG A 59 -8.97 7.54 20.06
N LEU A 60 -9.75 8.58 20.28
CA LEU A 60 -10.68 9.12 19.28
C LEU A 60 -9.92 9.68 18.07
N VAL A 61 -8.88 10.49 18.31
CA VAL A 61 -8.03 11.03 17.23
C VAL A 61 -7.33 9.90 16.48
N THR A 62 -6.79 8.92 17.20
CA THR A 62 -6.13 7.74 16.62
C THR A 62 -7.09 6.90 15.78
N ARG A 63 -8.37 6.78 16.17
CA ARG A 63 -9.38 6.05 15.39
C ARG A 63 -9.66 6.71 14.04
N ALA A 64 -9.84 8.03 14.03
CA ALA A 64 -10.05 8.76 12.78
C ALA A 64 -8.81 8.66 11.86
N ALA A 65 -7.61 8.77 12.44
CA ALA A 65 -6.35 8.63 11.71
C ALA A 65 -6.14 7.22 11.14
N THR A 66 -6.49 6.16 11.90
CA THR A 66 -6.39 4.76 11.44
C THR A 66 -7.38 4.41 10.34
N GLU A 67 -8.61 4.96 10.36
CA GLU A 67 -9.55 4.80 9.24
C GLU A 67 -9.00 5.41 7.95
N ARG A 68 -8.35 6.57 8.05
CA ARG A 68 -7.73 7.25 6.91
C ARG A 68 -6.54 6.45 6.37
N LEU A 69 -5.68 5.96 7.27
CA LEU A 69 -4.59 5.06 6.93
C LEU A 69 -5.08 3.79 6.23
N SER A 70 -6.13 3.15 6.75
CA SER A 70 -6.71 1.94 6.16
C SER A 70 -7.15 2.15 4.71
N ARG A 71 -7.77 3.31 4.41
CA ARG A 71 -8.14 3.66 3.04
C ARG A 71 -6.91 3.89 2.15
N ALA A 72 -5.86 4.52 2.67
CA ALA A 72 -4.63 4.75 1.93
C ALA A 72 -3.89 3.44 1.61
N GLU A 73 -3.77 2.53 2.58
CA GLU A 73 -3.17 1.20 2.37
C GLU A 73 -3.97 0.39 1.35
N HIS A 74 -5.30 0.40 1.42
CA HIS A 74 -6.13 -0.28 0.42
C HIS A 74 -5.92 0.26 -1.00
N ARG A 75 -5.72 1.58 -1.16
CA ARG A 75 -5.38 2.17 -2.46
C ARG A 75 -3.99 1.74 -2.93
N LEU A 76 -3.02 1.64 -2.02
CA LEU A 76 -1.67 1.20 -2.34
C LEU A 76 -1.67 -0.25 -2.81
N ASP A 77 -2.36 -1.14 -2.09
CA ASP A 77 -2.53 -2.55 -2.48
C ASP A 77 -3.16 -2.68 -3.87
N ASN A 78 -4.19 -1.88 -4.16
CA ASN A 78 -4.84 -1.87 -5.48
C ASN A 78 -3.90 -1.35 -6.58
N ALA A 79 -3.12 -0.31 -6.32
CA ALA A 79 -2.16 0.24 -7.27
C ALA A 79 -1.05 -0.79 -7.58
N VAL A 80 -0.45 -1.37 -6.53
CA VAL A 80 0.57 -2.41 -6.66
C VAL A 80 0.02 -3.64 -7.38
N GLY A 81 -1.16 -4.12 -6.99
CA GLY A 81 -1.82 -5.26 -7.65
C GLY A 81 -2.13 -5.01 -9.12
N THR A 82 -2.49 -3.78 -9.50
CA THR A 82 -2.68 -3.39 -10.90
C THR A 82 -1.37 -3.42 -11.67
N VAL A 83 -0.29 -2.88 -11.10
CA VAL A 83 1.04 -2.93 -11.71
C VAL A 83 1.51 -4.36 -11.89
N LEU A 84 1.37 -5.23 -10.88
CA LEU A 84 1.75 -6.64 -10.98
C LEU A 84 0.99 -7.37 -12.09
N ARG A 85 -0.32 -7.13 -12.24
CA ARG A 85 -1.13 -7.71 -13.32
C ARG A 85 -0.70 -7.29 -14.72
N ILE A 86 -0.05 -6.13 -14.88
CA ILE A 86 0.51 -5.72 -16.18
C ILE A 86 1.68 -6.64 -16.58
N PHE A 87 2.45 -7.10 -15.59
CA PHE A 87 3.60 -7.98 -15.80
C PHE A 87 3.25 -9.47 -15.75
N GLU A 88 2.02 -9.83 -15.34
CA GLU A 88 1.56 -11.21 -15.41
C GLU A 88 1.45 -11.68 -16.89
N PRO A 89 2.00 -12.85 -17.24
CA PRO A 89 1.86 -13.40 -18.57
C PRO A 89 0.37 -13.60 -18.86
N ARG A 90 -0.15 -12.95 -19.91
CA ARG A 90 -1.53 -13.14 -20.34
C ARG A 90 -1.79 -14.64 -20.52
N PRO A 91 -2.88 -15.18 -19.97
CA PRO A 91 -3.25 -16.56 -20.28
C PRO A 91 -3.39 -16.69 -21.80
N PRO A 92 -2.93 -17.80 -22.40
CA PRO A 92 -3.08 -18.01 -23.83
C PRO A 92 -4.56 -17.84 -24.17
N GLY A 93 -4.86 -16.94 -25.11
CA GLY A 93 -6.22 -16.72 -25.56
C GLY A 93 -6.85 -18.03 -26.05
N PRO A 94 -8.19 -18.15 -26.07
CA PRO A 94 -8.85 -19.37 -26.52
C PRO A 94 -8.31 -19.75 -27.90
N SER A 95 -7.77 -20.97 -28.00
CA SER A 95 -7.24 -21.50 -29.24
C SER A 95 -8.39 -21.61 -30.25
N VAL A 96 -8.36 -20.77 -31.28
CA VAL A 96 -9.33 -20.86 -32.36
C VAL A 96 -8.87 -22.00 -33.27
N TYR A 97 -9.72 -23.02 -33.44
CA TYR A 97 -9.52 -24.01 -34.50
C TYR A 97 -9.54 -23.28 -35.84
N GLY A 98 -8.38 -23.09 -36.45
CA GLY A 98 -8.30 -22.67 -37.84
C GLY A 98 -9.00 -23.69 -38.73
N ARG A 99 -9.70 -23.23 -39.76
CA ARG A 99 -10.46 -24.04 -40.75
C ARG A 99 -9.63 -25.12 -41.48
N THR A 100 -8.32 -25.14 -41.24
CA THR A 100 -7.33 -26.09 -41.77
C THR A 100 -6.89 -27.17 -40.74
N GLY A 101 -7.49 -27.22 -39.55
CA GLY A 101 -7.24 -28.29 -38.57
C GLY A 101 -5.91 -28.21 -37.84
N GLN A 102 -5.19 -27.08 -37.91
CA GLN A 102 -3.99 -26.86 -37.12
C GLN A 102 -4.25 -25.87 -35.98
N LEU A 103 -3.88 -26.28 -34.77
CA LEU A 103 -3.81 -25.42 -33.59
C LEU A 103 -2.59 -24.52 -33.73
N THR A 104 -2.80 -23.25 -34.05
CA THR A 104 -1.73 -22.25 -34.02
C THR A 104 -1.79 -21.53 -32.66
N PRO A 105 -0.78 -21.69 -31.80
CA PRO A 105 -0.65 -20.79 -30.65
C PRO A 105 -0.34 -19.39 -31.17
N ARG A 106 -1.05 -18.39 -30.68
CA ARG A 106 -0.75 -16.98 -30.93
C ARG A 106 0.13 -16.42 -29.85
#